data_AF-A0A7W1CMU5-F1
#
_entry.id   AF-A0A7W1CMU5-F1
#
_cell.length_a   1.000
_cell.length_b   1.000
_cell.length_c   1.000
_cell.angle_alpha   90.00
_cell.angle_beta   90.00
_cell.angle_gamma   90.00
#
_symmetry.space_group_name_H-M   'P 1'
#
loop_
_entity.id
_entity.type
_entity.pdbx_description
1 polymer ?
#
loop_
_entity_poly.entity_id
_entity_poly.type
_entity_poly.pdbx_seq_one_letter_code
_entity_poly.pdbx_strand_id
1 'polypeptide(L)' 'MLGETGFVDVRIGPPVDTFAGAVGEANARTFDVHGYAFLARKPADP' A
#
# COMPACT_ATOMS: atom_id res chain seq x y z
N MET A 1 -3.82 10.05 -2.99
CA MET A 1 -3.07 9.49 -1.84
C MET A 1 -3.95 9.41 -0.60
N LEU A 2 -3.70 8.50 0.35
CA LEU A 2 -4.61 8.25 1.51
C LEU A 2 -4.99 9.52 2.31
N GLY A 3 -4.05 10.46 2.48
CA GLY A 3 -4.33 11.75 3.13
C GLY A 3 -5.24 12.67 2.32
N GLU A 4 -5.13 12.65 0.98
CA GLU A 4 -6.00 13.41 0.07
C GLU A 4 -7.42 12.85 0.04
N THR A 5 -7.58 11.57 0.36
CA THR A 5 -8.90 10.93 0.53
C THR A 5 -9.52 11.17 1.91
N GLY A 6 -8.87 11.96 2.77
CA GLY A 6 -9.40 12.36 4.07
C GLY A 6 -9.04 11.44 5.24
N PHE A 7 -8.16 10.45 5.06
CA PHE A 7 -7.64 9.68 6.20
C PHE A 7 -6.57 10.46 6.97
N VAL A 8 -6.53 10.30 8.29
CA VAL A 8 -5.52 10.85 9.19
C VAL A 8 -4.67 9.75 9.82
N ASP A 9 -3.57 10.14 10.49
CA ASP A 9 -2.63 9.23 11.16
C ASP A 9 -2.09 8.10 10.25
N VAL A 10 -1.86 8.41 8.98
CA VAL A 10 -1.42 7.43 7.98
C VAL A 10 -0.01 6.93 8.28
N ARG A 11 0.14 5.62 8.39
CA ARG A 11 1.44 4.93 8.48
C ARG A 11 1.51 3.84 7.43
N ILE A 12 2.60 3.83 6.68
CA ILE A 12 2.88 2.83 5.65
C ILE A 12 3.93 1.87 6.20
N GLY A 13 3.66 0.58 6.09
CA GLY A 13 4.58 -0.49 6.47
C GLY A 13 5.69 -0.70 5.43
N PRO A 14 6.60 -1.66 5.66
CA PRO A 14 7.64 -1.99 4.69
C PRO A 14 7.03 -2.52 3.39
N PRO A 15 7.75 -2.40 2.26
CA PRO A 15 7.39 -3.07 1.02
C PRO A 15 7.41 -4.60 1.20
N VAL A 16 6.46 -5.27 0.57
CA VAL A 16 6.35 -6.74 0.56
C VAL A 16 6.16 -7.22 -0.87
N ASP A 17 6.88 -8.28 -1.26
CA ASP A 17 6.61 -8.99 -2.52
C ASP A 17 5.31 -9.77 -2.38
N THR A 18 4.27 -9.30 -3.07
CA THR A 18 2.95 -9.95 -3.11
C THR A 18 2.75 -10.79 -4.37
N PHE A 19 3.74 -10.83 -5.25
CA PHE A 19 3.65 -11.44 -6.58
C PHE A 19 4.49 -12.71 -6.73
N ALA A 20 5.30 -13.07 -5.74
CA ALA A 20 5.96 -14.38 -5.68
C ALA A 20 4.94 -15.53 -5.84
N GLY A 21 5.11 -16.33 -6.88
CA GLY A 21 4.24 -17.42 -7.30
C GLY A 21 3.02 -17.01 -8.13
N ALA A 22 2.83 -15.72 -8.42
CA ALA A 22 1.69 -15.24 -9.19
C ALA A 22 1.95 -15.28 -10.70
N VAL A 23 0.89 -15.44 -11.50
CA VAL A 23 0.97 -15.43 -12.98
C VAL A 23 1.63 -14.14 -13.52
N GLY A 24 1.50 -13.02 -12.80
CA GLY A 24 2.06 -11.71 -13.17
C GLY A 24 3.45 -11.39 -12.61
N GLU A 25 4.12 -12.32 -11.94
CA GLU A 25 5.39 -12.10 -11.22
C GLU A 25 6.48 -11.45 -12.07
N ALA A 26 6.68 -11.92 -13.31
CA ALA A 26 7.70 -11.38 -14.21
C ALA A 26 7.45 -9.90 -14.57
N ASN A 27 6.18 -9.53 -14.78
CA ASN A 27 5.80 -8.14 -15.05
C ASN A 27 5.93 -7.30 -13.78
N ALA A 28 5.52 -7.80 -12.62
CA ALA A 28 5.67 -7.12 -11.34
C ALA A 28 7.14 -6.79 -11.03
N ARG A 29 8.07 -7.72 -11.30
CA ARG A 29 9.51 -7.50 -11.13
C ARG A 29 10.10 -6.48 -12.10
N THR A 30 9.58 -6.42 -13.33
CA THR A 30 10.03 -5.45 -14.32
C THR A 30 9.82 -4.01 -13.84
N PHE A 31 8.78 -3.79 -13.05
CA PHE A 31 8.39 -2.46 -12.55
C PHE A 31 8.60 -2.29 -11.04
N ASP A 32 9.34 -3.20 -10.40
CA ASP A 32 9.65 -3.16 -8.96
C ASP A 32 8.39 -3.00 -8.07
N VAL A 33 7.31 -3.72 -8.42
CA VAL A 33 6.00 -3.57 -7.78
C VAL A 33 5.97 -4.27 -6.43
N HIS A 34 5.58 -3.53 -5.40
CA HIS A 34 5.45 -4.01 -4.02
C HIS A 34 4.07 -3.71 -3.43
N GLY A 35 3.62 -4.58 -2.54
CA GLY A 35 2.50 -4.32 -1.65
C GLY A 35 2.95 -3.60 -0.38
N TYR A 36 2.09 -2.71 0.13
CA TYR A 36 2.34 -1.99 1.38
C TYR A 36 1.13 -2.09 2.29
N ALA A 37 1.29 -2.69 3.46
CA ALA A 37 0.30 -2.58 4.51
C ALA A 37 0.21 -1.12 4.98
N PHE A 38 -0.98 -0.62 5.28
CA PHE A 38 -1.15 0.71 5.86
C PHE A 38 -2.10 0.69 7.04
N LEU A 39 -1.85 1.58 7.98
CA LEU A 39 -2.77 1.97 9.05
C LEU A 39 -3.20 3.40 8.78
N ALA A 40 -4.50 3.65 8.85
CA ALA A 40 -5.09 4.96 8.66
C ALA A 40 -6.34 5.07 9.54
N ARG A 41 -6.72 6.29 9.92
CA ARG A 41 -7.89 6.55 10.76
C ARG A 41 -8.87 7.47 10.04
N LYS A 42 -10.16 7.25 10.25
CA LYS A 42 -11.18 8.26 9.94
C LYS A 42 -10.89 9.49 10.83
N PRO A 43 -10.98 10.73 10.31
CA PRO A 43 -10.95 11.92 11.15
C PRO A 43 -12.00 11.83 12.26
N ALA A 44 -11.69 12.36 13.44
CA ALA A 44 -12.73 12.60 14.44
C ALA A 44 -13.77 13.56 13.84
N ASP A 45 -15.05 13.36 14.19
CA ASP A 45 -16.07 14.33 13.80
C ASP A 45 -15.75 15.68 14.47
N PRO A 46 -16.06 16.83 13.83
CA PRO A 46 -15.75 18.16 14.35
C PRO A 46 -16.35 18.46 15.73
#